data_AF-A0AAV8ZX01-F1
#
_entry.id   AF-A0AAV8ZX01-F1
#
_cell.length_a   1.000
_cell.length_b   1.000
_cell.length_c   1.000
_cell.angle_alpha   90.00
_cell.angle_beta   90.00
_cell.angle_gamma   90.00
#
_symmetry.space_group_name_H-M   'P 1'
#
loop_
_entity.id
_entity.type
_entity.pdbx_description
1 polymer ?
#
loop_
_entity_poly.entity_id
_entity_poly.type
_entity_poly.pdbx_seq_one_letter_code
_entity_poly.pdbx_strand_id
1 'polypeptide(L)'
;MLGFQKFFQQFKVPKIWFNARYHPQVNPTKRVKRVLVTAISSYILDNQRVWDENLPEIAQALRLAKHDFTQVSPAYLVFGRHVPVSEDFYTSDTFAVKNNLFWTKDMSLLPEMYDEVKKRLHIAYKTSAKQYNLRKRPLRFSLADTV
;
A
#
# COMPACT_ATOMS: atom_id res chain seq x y z
N MET A 1 -16.09 4.42 -22.06
CA MET A 1 -15.91 3.23 -21.18
C MET A 1 -15.49 1.96 -21.93
N LEU A 2 -15.93 1.72 -23.17
CA LEU A 2 -15.57 0.53 -23.96
C LEU A 2 -14.06 0.28 -24.13
N GLY A 3 -13.24 1.33 -24.31
CA GLY A 3 -11.78 1.19 -24.44
C GLY A 3 -11.10 0.67 -23.17
N PHE A 4 -11.55 1.11 -22.00
CA PHE A 4 -10.95 0.73 -20.72
C PHE A 4 -11.28 -0.72 -20.33
N GLN A 5 -12.48 -1.20 -20.68
CA GLN A 5 -12.84 -2.62 -20.50
C GLN A 5 -12.03 -3.54 -21.43
N LYS A 6 -11.85 -3.13 -22.71
CA LYS A 6 -11.01 -3.87 -23.67
C LYS A 6 -9.56 -3.97 -23.20
N PHE A 7 -9.01 -2.91 -22.62
CA PHE A 7 -7.67 -2.91 -22.03
C PHE A 7 -7.54 -3.98 -20.94
N PHE A 8 -8.48 -4.05 -19.99
CA PHE A 8 -8.42 -5.09 -18.95
C PHE A 8 -8.57 -6.52 -19.47
N GLN A 9 -9.38 -6.71 -20.53
CA GLN A 9 -9.50 -8.01 -21.21
C GLN A 9 -8.17 -8.43 -21.84
N GLN A 10 -7.44 -7.49 -22.47
CA GLN A 10 -6.10 -7.76 -23.02
C GLN A 10 -5.13 -8.25 -21.94
N PHE A 11 -5.13 -7.63 -20.76
CA PHE A 11 -4.27 -8.02 -19.64
C PHE A 11 -4.84 -9.16 -18.79
N LYS A 12 -5.94 -9.80 -19.23
CA LYS A 12 -6.60 -10.92 -18.54
C LYS A 12 -6.94 -10.61 -17.07
N VAL A 13 -7.32 -9.36 -16.78
CA VAL A 13 -7.71 -8.98 -15.42
C VAL A 13 -9.09 -9.59 -15.12
N PRO A 14 -9.20 -10.51 -14.15
CA PRO A 14 -10.37 -11.38 -14.01
C PRO A 14 -11.60 -10.64 -13.49
N LYS A 15 -11.42 -9.55 -12.75
CA LYS A 15 -12.52 -8.82 -12.14
C LYS A 15 -12.19 -7.34 -11.93
N ILE A 16 -13.12 -6.48 -12.35
CA ILE A 16 -13.08 -5.04 -12.10
C ILE A 16 -14.08 -4.73 -11.00
N TRP A 17 -13.64 -4.01 -9.97
CA TRP A 17 -14.48 -3.59 -8.86
C TRP A 17 -14.84 -2.12 -9.02
N PHE A 18 -16.13 -1.81 -8.93
CA PHE A 18 -16.64 -0.43 -8.97
C PHE A 18 -17.12 -0.01 -7.59
N ASN A 19 -16.90 1.26 -7.24
CA ASN A 19 -17.48 1.86 -6.05
C ASN A 19 -18.88 2.40 -6.38
N ALA A 20 -19.75 2.43 -5.38
CA ALA A 20 -21.04 3.10 -5.51
C ALA A 20 -20.84 4.59 -5.85
N ARG A 21 -21.79 5.15 -6.61
CA ARG A 21 -21.76 6.54 -7.04
C ARG A 21 -21.71 7.45 -5.82
N TYR A 22 -20.84 8.47 -5.85
CA TYR A 22 -20.61 9.41 -4.76
C TYR A 22 -20.23 8.76 -3.40
N HIS A 23 -19.74 7.51 -3.42
CA HIS A 23 -19.35 6.81 -2.20
C HIS A 23 -17.85 6.47 -2.17
N PRO A 24 -16.98 7.49 -2.16
CA PRO A 24 -15.57 7.26 -2.38
C PRO A 24 -14.83 6.87 -1.08
N GLN A 25 -15.52 6.79 0.06
CA GLN A 25 -14.97 6.36 1.36
C GLN A 25 -14.57 4.88 1.37
N VAL A 26 -15.22 4.05 0.55
CA VAL A 26 -14.92 2.60 0.45
C VAL A 26 -13.61 2.33 -0.26
N ASN A 27 -13.06 3.30 -1.00
CA ASN A 27 -11.82 3.11 -1.74
C ASN A 27 -10.58 3.24 -0.82
N PRO A 28 -9.88 2.14 -0.49
CA PRO A 28 -8.72 2.18 0.42
C PRO A 28 -7.55 2.99 -0.17
N THR A 29 -7.46 3.13 -1.49
CA THR A 29 -6.38 3.89 -2.16
C THR A 29 -6.36 5.36 -1.75
N LYS A 30 -7.49 5.91 -1.28
CA LYS A 30 -7.54 7.29 -0.79
C LYS A 30 -6.58 7.56 0.36
N ARG A 31 -6.39 6.58 1.26
CA ARG A 31 -5.48 6.74 2.39
C ARG A 31 -4.03 6.79 1.91
N VAL A 32 -3.66 5.93 0.98
CA VAL A 32 -2.32 5.91 0.36
C VAL A 32 -2.08 7.21 -0.42
N LYS A 33 -3.08 7.69 -1.17
CA LYS A 33 -2.99 8.98 -1.88
C LYS A 33 -2.73 10.15 -0.93
N ARG A 34 -3.34 10.18 0.26
CA ARG A 34 -3.05 11.21 1.27
C ARG A 34 -1.60 11.17 1.73
N VAL A 35 -1.08 9.98 2.05
CA VAL A 35 0.33 9.80 2.44
C VAL A 35 1.27 10.27 1.33
N LEU A 36 0.98 9.89 0.08
CA LEU A 36 1.77 10.30 -1.07
C LEU A 36 1.79 11.83 -1.25
N VAL A 37 0.61 12.46 -1.21
CA VAL A 37 0.50 13.93 -1.32
C VAL A 37 1.26 14.61 -0.17
N THR A 38 1.13 14.11 1.06
CA THR A 38 1.88 14.65 2.20
C THR A 38 3.39 14.53 2.02
N ALA A 39 3.89 13.38 1.56
CA ALA A 39 5.31 13.18 1.31
C ALA A 39 5.84 14.12 0.21
N ILE A 40 5.11 14.23 -0.90
CA ILE A 40 5.38 15.16 -1.99
C ILE A 40 5.43 16.60 -1.46
N SER A 41 4.40 17.05 -0.75
CA SER A 41 4.34 18.41 -0.20
C SER A 41 5.43 18.69 0.84
N SER A 42 5.90 17.69 1.58
CA SER A 42 7.01 17.87 2.53
C SER A 42 8.38 18.00 1.86
N TYR A 43 8.53 17.44 0.66
CA TYR A 43 9.79 17.43 -0.07
C TYR A 43 9.94 18.68 -0.95
N ILE A 44 8.83 19.24 -1.42
CA ILE A 44 8.83 20.41 -2.29
C ILE A 44 8.67 21.67 -1.45
N LEU A 45 9.80 22.21 -0.98
CA LEU A 45 9.82 23.42 -0.14
C LEU A 45 9.68 24.69 -0.98
N ASP A 46 10.39 24.79 -2.11
CA ASP A 46 10.58 26.08 -2.80
C ASP A 46 9.85 26.20 -4.15
N ASN A 47 9.71 25.11 -4.92
CA ASN A 47 9.13 25.17 -6.27
C ASN A 47 8.12 24.03 -6.53
N GLN A 48 6.83 24.36 -6.45
CA GLN A 48 5.74 23.40 -6.69
C GLN A 48 5.62 22.90 -8.14
N ARG A 49 6.34 23.50 -9.10
CA ARG A 49 6.30 23.09 -10.51
C ARG A 49 7.08 21.82 -10.79
N VAL A 50 8.00 21.44 -9.91
CA VAL A 50 8.89 20.27 -10.05
C VAL A 50 8.46 19.10 -9.16
N TRP A 51 7.16 19.00 -8.90
CA TRP A 51 6.64 18.04 -7.93
C TRP A 51 6.85 16.57 -8.33
N ASP A 52 7.05 16.33 -9.61
CA ASP A 52 7.20 15.02 -10.24
C ASP A 52 8.66 14.56 -10.35
N GLU A 53 9.64 15.47 -10.25
CA GLU A 53 11.08 15.14 -10.40
C GLU A 53 11.54 14.08 -9.39
N ASN A 54 11.03 14.15 -8.16
CA ASN A 54 11.43 13.27 -7.05
C ASN A 54 10.41 12.16 -6.76
N LEU A 55 9.44 11.95 -7.66
CA LEU A 55 8.39 10.96 -7.47
C LEU A 55 8.94 9.52 -7.34
N PRO A 56 9.97 9.08 -8.10
CA PRO A 56 10.58 7.77 -7.95
C PRO A 56 11.17 7.53 -6.54
N GLU A 57 11.89 8.51 -6.01
CA GLU A 57 12.56 8.51 -4.70
C GLU A 57 11.53 8.48 -3.58
N ILE A 58 10.51 9.34 -3.66
CA ILE A 58 9.39 9.36 -2.70
C ILE A 58 8.66 8.01 -2.72
N ALA A 59 8.38 7.46 -3.91
CA ALA A 59 7.71 6.19 -4.03
C ALA A 59 8.58 5.04 -3.49
N GLN A 60 9.90 5.10 -3.65
CA GLN A 60 10.82 4.14 -3.07
C GLN A 60 10.83 4.24 -1.54
N ALA A 61 10.97 5.44 -1.00
CA ALA A 61 10.92 5.69 0.44
C ALA A 61 9.62 5.14 1.06
N LEU A 62 8.46 5.38 0.44
CA LEU A 62 7.18 4.85 0.90
C LEU A 62 7.07 3.32 0.82
N ARG A 63 7.70 2.68 -0.18
CA ARG A 63 7.74 1.21 -0.29
C ARG A 63 8.64 0.56 0.76
N LEU A 64 9.69 1.25 1.18
CA LEU A 64 10.68 0.74 2.13
C LEU A 64 10.36 1.09 3.59
N ALA A 65 9.60 2.17 3.80
CA ALA A 65 9.13 2.57 5.10
C ALA A 65 8.28 1.46 5.74
N LYS A 66 8.54 1.21 7.01
CA LYS A 66 7.76 0.29 7.83
C LYS A 66 6.39 0.91 8.11
N HIS A 67 5.31 0.21 7.79
CA HIS A 67 3.96 0.73 8.01
C HIS A 67 3.50 0.45 9.46
N ASP A 68 2.94 1.46 10.13
CA ASP A 68 2.65 1.44 11.57
C ASP A 68 1.82 0.25 12.05
N PHE A 69 0.82 -0.18 11.29
CA PHE A 69 -0.03 -1.30 11.73
C PHE A 69 0.57 -2.66 11.40
N THR A 70 1.17 -2.80 10.22
CA THR A 70 1.70 -4.10 9.77
C THR A 70 3.07 -4.37 10.37
N GLN A 71 3.77 -3.31 10.78
CA GLN A 71 5.13 -3.34 11.32
C GLN A 71 6.15 -3.99 10.35
N VAL A 72 5.83 -3.98 9.05
CA VAL A 72 6.67 -4.43 7.94
C VAL A 72 6.52 -3.47 6.77
N SER A 73 7.53 -3.38 5.92
CA SER A 73 7.47 -2.54 4.73
C SER A 73 6.70 -3.21 3.57
N PRO A 74 6.03 -2.43 2.71
CA PRO A 74 5.40 -2.97 1.51
C PRO A 74 6.36 -3.75 0.60
N ALA A 75 7.58 -3.25 0.39
CA ALA A 75 8.59 -3.92 -0.42
C ALA A 75 8.95 -5.30 0.14
N TYR A 76 9.08 -5.41 1.46
CA TYR A 76 9.38 -6.68 2.11
C TYR A 76 8.26 -7.71 1.90
N LEU A 77 6.99 -7.29 1.98
CA LEU A 77 5.86 -8.18 1.72
C LEU A 77 5.86 -8.69 0.27
N VAL A 78 6.18 -7.82 -0.68
CA VAL A 78 6.19 -8.19 -2.11
C VAL A 78 7.38 -9.09 -2.46
N PHE A 79 8.57 -8.80 -1.93
CA PHE A 79 9.81 -9.46 -2.36
C PHE A 79 10.35 -10.51 -1.39
N GLY A 80 9.82 -10.62 -0.16
CA GLY A 80 10.34 -11.52 0.87
C GLY A 80 11.71 -11.14 1.42
N ARG A 81 12.23 -9.97 1.06
CA ARG A 81 13.58 -9.53 1.41
C ARG A 81 13.64 -8.02 1.63
N HIS A 82 14.65 -7.60 2.36
CA HIS A 82 14.98 -6.18 2.44
C HIS A 82 15.64 -5.73 1.13
N VAL A 83 15.13 -4.64 0.57
CA VAL A 83 15.71 -4.04 -0.64
C VAL A 83 16.76 -3.01 -0.18
N PRO A 84 18.02 -3.17 -0.61
CA PRO A 84 19.09 -2.23 -0.29
C PRO A 84 18.86 -0.89 -1.00
N VAL A 85 19.36 0.20 -0.40
CA VAL A 85 19.12 1.58 -0.86
C VAL A 85 20.41 2.34 -1.12
N SER A 86 21.51 2.02 -0.44
CA SER A 86 22.78 2.73 -0.59
C SER A 86 23.56 2.24 -1.79
N GLU A 87 24.20 3.15 -2.52
CA GLU A 87 25.13 2.84 -3.61
C GLU A 87 26.30 1.99 -3.11
N ASP A 88 26.80 2.26 -1.90
CA ASP A 88 27.81 1.48 -1.19
C ASP A 88 27.45 -0.01 -1.08
N PHE A 89 26.15 -0.35 -1.05
CA PHE A 89 25.70 -1.73 -1.02
C PHE A 89 26.04 -2.48 -2.32
N TYR A 90 26.02 -1.78 -3.46
CA TYR A 90 26.22 -2.37 -4.78
C TYR A 90 27.67 -2.37 -5.22
N THR A 91 28.52 -1.51 -4.65
CA THR A 91 29.92 -1.30 -5.06
C THR A 91 30.94 -2.02 -4.19
N SER A 92 30.58 -2.53 -3.01
CA SER A 92 31.53 -3.23 -2.14
C SER A 92 31.83 -4.67 -2.60
N ASP A 93 33.10 -4.96 -2.90
CA ASP A 93 33.64 -6.27 -3.32
C ASP A 93 33.46 -7.39 -2.27
N THR A 94 33.11 -7.04 -1.03
CA THR A 94 32.74 -7.98 0.05
C THR A 94 31.45 -8.75 -0.25
N PHE A 95 30.66 -8.35 -1.24
CA PHE A 95 29.40 -8.96 -1.66
C PHE A 95 29.53 -10.04 -2.73
N ALA A 96 30.75 -10.51 -3.01
CA ALA A 96 30.96 -11.74 -3.76
C ALA A 96 30.33 -12.93 -3.01
N VAL A 97 29.04 -13.18 -3.28
CA VAL A 97 28.28 -14.42 -3.03
C VAL A 97 28.07 -14.81 -1.55
N LYS A 98 28.76 -14.21 -0.58
CA LYS A 98 28.56 -14.52 0.84
C LYS A 98 27.37 -13.73 1.43
N ASN A 99 26.24 -14.44 1.48
CA ASN A 99 25.00 -14.15 2.22
C ASN A 99 23.92 -13.29 1.54
N ASN A 100 23.47 -13.73 0.36
CA ASN A 100 22.06 -13.52 -0.02
C ASN A 100 21.10 -13.97 1.11
N LEU A 101 21.49 -14.98 1.90
CA LEU A 101 20.76 -15.47 3.09
C LEU A 101 20.51 -14.44 4.19
N PHE A 102 21.34 -13.40 4.35
CA PHE A 102 21.18 -12.44 5.46
C PHE A 102 20.00 -11.48 5.22
N TRP A 103 19.74 -11.15 3.95
CA TRP A 103 18.69 -10.20 3.55
C TRP A 103 17.40 -10.88 3.09
N THR A 104 17.48 -12.15 2.70
CA THR A 104 16.31 -13.00 2.53
C THR A 104 15.91 -13.56 3.89
N LYS A 105 14.75 -13.17 4.42
CA LYS A 105 14.05 -14.21 5.19
C LYS A 105 13.64 -15.27 4.18
N ASP A 106 13.77 -16.52 4.59
CA ASP A 106 13.42 -17.64 3.76
C ASP A 106 12.00 -17.41 3.21
N MET A 107 11.79 -17.48 1.89
CA MET A 107 10.47 -17.21 1.29
C MET A 107 9.39 -18.15 1.88
N SER A 108 9.82 -19.26 2.47
CA SER A 108 9.02 -20.16 3.30
C SER A 108 8.31 -19.47 4.47
N LEU A 109 8.85 -18.37 5.00
CA LEU A 109 8.28 -17.60 6.12
C LEU A 109 7.27 -16.53 5.67
N LEU A 110 7.22 -16.20 4.38
CA LEU A 110 6.27 -15.19 3.87
C LEU A 110 4.81 -15.54 4.18
N PRO A 111 4.33 -16.79 3.99
CA PRO A 111 2.96 -17.16 4.33
C PRO A 111 2.59 -16.85 5.78
N GLU A 112 3.45 -17.22 6.74
CA GLU A 112 3.25 -16.94 8.16
C GLU A 112 3.24 -15.43 8.43
N MET A 113 4.15 -14.70 7.80
CA MET A 113 4.19 -13.24 7.87
C MET A 113 2.91 -12.60 7.31
N TYR A 114 2.36 -13.13 6.22
CA TYR A 114 1.09 -12.66 5.67
C TYR A 114 -0.06 -12.87 6.64
N ASP A 115 -0.12 -14.03 7.31
CA ASP A 115 -1.17 -14.31 8.29
C ASP A 115 -1.06 -13.42 9.52
N GLU A 116 0.16 -13.15 9.99
CA GLU A 116 0.41 -12.19 11.06
C GLU A 116 0.00 -10.76 10.65
N VAL A 117 0.33 -10.35 9.43
CA VAL A 117 -0.08 -9.05 8.88
C VAL A 117 -1.60 -8.93 8.80
N LYS A 118 -2.30 -9.98 8.36
CA LYS A 118 -3.78 -10.00 8.36
C LYS A 118 -4.34 -9.81 9.78
N LYS A 119 -3.77 -10.49 10.78
CA LYS A 119 -4.19 -10.32 12.19
C LYS A 119 -4.00 -8.88 12.65
N ARG A 120 -2.84 -8.29 12.39
CA ARG A 120 -2.54 -6.89 12.74
C ARG A 120 -3.48 -5.90 12.05
N LEU A 121 -3.74 -6.09 10.76
CA LEU A 121 -4.70 -5.28 10.01
C LEU A 121 -6.12 -5.41 10.56
N HIS A 122 -6.54 -6.60 10.98
CA HIS A 122 -7.84 -6.82 11.61
C HIS A 122 -7.96 -6.09 12.95
N ILE A 123 -6.91 -6.15 13.77
CA ILE A 123 -6.84 -5.39 15.03
C ILE A 123 -6.92 -3.89 14.76
N ALA A 124 -6.11 -3.39 13.81
CA ALA A 124 -6.12 -1.99 13.40
C ALA A 124 -7.50 -1.54 12.91
N TYR A 125 -8.18 -2.38 12.13
CA TYR A 125 -9.54 -2.17 11.68
C TYR A 125 -10.50 -2.07 12.86
N LYS A 126 -10.51 -3.05 13.78
CA LYS A 126 -11.39 -3.02 14.97
C LYS A 126 -11.17 -1.78 15.82
N THR A 127 -9.92 -1.40 16.06
CA THR A 127 -9.57 -0.20 16.84
C THR A 127 -10.05 1.07 16.14
N SER A 128 -9.77 1.20 14.85
CA SER A 128 -10.21 2.35 14.05
C SER A 128 -11.73 2.42 13.93
N ALA A 129 -12.40 1.28 13.77
CA ALA A 129 -13.84 1.18 13.61
C ALA A 129 -14.59 1.74 14.82
N LYS A 130 -14.05 1.62 16.04
CA LYS A 130 -14.63 2.27 17.23
C LYS A 130 -14.78 3.78 17.00
N GLN A 131 -13.71 4.43 16.56
CA GLN A 131 -13.71 5.88 16.31
C GLN A 131 -14.60 6.26 15.12
N TYR A 132 -14.44 5.58 13.98
CA TYR A 132 -15.20 5.89 12.77
C TYR A 132 -16.71 5.60 12.90
N ASN A 133 -17.11 4.65 13.75
CA ASN A 133 -18.52 4.28 13.93
C ASN A 133 -19.22 4.98 15.09
N LEU A 134 -18.53 5.80 15.91
CA LEU A 134 -19.10 6.46 17.11
C LEU A 134 -20.44 7.16 16.87
N ARG A 135 -20.62 7.77 15.69
CA ARG A 135 -21.83 8.53 15.33
C ARG A 135 -22.64 7.87 14.21
N LYS A 136 -22.32 6.63 13.86
CA LYS A 136 -22.99 5.92 12.78
C LYS A 136 -24.32 5.37 13.28
N ARG A 137 -25.43 5.79 12.66
CA ARG A 137 -26.75 5.21 12.91
C ARG A 137 -26.91 3.91 12.13
N PRO A 138 -27.38 2.81 12.73
CA PRO A 138 -27.65 1.58 12.00
C PRO A 138 -28.85 1.81 11.07
N LEU A 139 -28.60 1.80 9.77
CA LEU A 139 -29.64 1.78 8.74
C LEU A 139 -29.86 0.33 8.29
N ARG A 140 -31.11 -0.10 8.26
CA ARG A 140 -31.54 -1.37 7.67
C ARG A 140 -32.57 -1.02 6.61
N PHE A 141 -32.41 -1.59 5.43
CA PHE A 141 -33.31 -1.40 4.31
C PHE A 141 -34.04 -2.70 4.03
N SER A 142 -35.33 -2.61 3.75
CA SER A 142 -36.18 -3.68 3.25
C SER A 142 -36.51 -3.44 1.78
N LEU A 143 -36.91 -4.50 1.07
CA LEU A 143 -37.33 -4.35 -0.33
C LEU A 143 -38.58 -3.44 -0.37
N ALA A 144 -38.57 -2.47 -1.28
CA ALA A 144 -39.59 -1.41 -1.44
C ALA A 144 -39.54 -0.23 -0.45
N ASP A 145 -38.51 -0.13 0.40
CA ASP A 145 -38.26 1.12 1.14
C ASP A 145 -38.03 2.29 0.17
N THR A 146 -38.63 3.43 0.48
CA THR A 146 -38.33 4.69 -0.23
C THR A 146 -37.14 5.35 0.45
N VAL A 147 -36.05 5.58 -0.31
CA VAL A 147 -34.75 6.04 0.19
C VAL A 147 -34.37 7.38 -0.43
#